data_AF-F3C6H5-F1
#
_entry.id   AF-F3C6H5-F1
#
_cell.length_a   1.000
_cell.length_b   1.000
_cell.length_c   1.000
_cell.angle_alpha   90.00
_cell.angle_beta   90.00
_cell.angle_gamma   90.00
#
_symmetry.space_group_name_H-M   'P 1'
#
loop_
_entity.id
_entity.type
_entity.pdbx_description
1 polymer ?
#
loop_
_entity_poly.entity_id
_entity_poly.type
_entity_poly.pdbx_seq_one_letter_code
_entity_poly.pdbx_strand_id
1 'polypeptide(L)'
;MKLAIVTACPNGKVSSVLSARLLEAAALRQGWETSVEIIDPNKSDQQLSAQDIEAADLVLVVNTGPVDLSRFVGKRLFQDSPAHALQDVDGFLQRAEREAQVHAASEAVTPQATDSSGAQPRIVAITACPTGVAHTFMAAEAIQQAAKRLNYDLQVETQGSVGARNPLSAKAIAEADVVLLAADIEVNTDRFAGKKIYRCGTGIALKQSEATLKKALAEGQVESDEAAAQSPARQEKAGVYKHLLTGVSFMLPMVVAGGLLIALSFVFGITAFKEQGTLAAALMQIGGEAAFKII
;
A
#
# COMPACT_ATOMS: atom_id res chain seq x y z
N MET A 1 13.04 -5.72 -29.53
CA MET A 1 11.80 -4.94 -29.27
C MET A 1 12.18 -3.73 -28.44
N LYS A 2 11.58 -2.58 -28.73
CA LYS A 2 11.76 -1.33 -27.96
C LYS A 2 10.56 -1.13 -27.04
N LEU A 3 10.83 -1.09 -25.74
CA LEU A 3 9.84 -0.97 -24.68
C LEU A 3 9.95 0.40 -24.01
N ALA A 4 8.88 1.19 -24.05
CA ALA A 4 8.74 2.38 -23.23
C ALA A 4 8.03 2.02 -21.92
N ILE A 5 8.66 2.26 -20.77
CA ILE A 5 8.10 1.98 -19.44
C ILE A 5 7.75 3.29 -18.76
N VAL A 6 6.51 3.44 -18.33
CA VAL A 6 6.01 4.60 -17.59
C VAL A 6 5.50 4.13 -16.24
N THR A 7 6.05 4.65 -15.15
CA THR A 7 5.60 4.30 -13.79
C THR A 7 5.08 5.52 -13.05
N ALA A 8 3.93 5.41 -12.37
CA ALA A 8 3.32 6.55 -11.67
C ALA A 8 2.51 6.11 -10.44
N CYS A 9 3.12 6.18 -9.25
CA CYS A 9 2.47 5.83 -7.99
C CYS A 9 2.46 7.03 -7.02
N PRO A 10 1.38 7.83 -6.95
CA PRO A 10 1.30 9.05 -6.15
C PRO A 10 1.49 8.82 -4.65
N ASN A 11 1.14 7.62 -4.14
CA ASN A 11 1.27 7.27 -2.71
C ASN A 11 2.54 6.46 -2.37
N GLY A 12 3.43 6.18 -3.34
CA GLY A 12 4.54 5.25 -3.14
C GLY A 12 5.69 5.41 -4.13
N LYS A 13 6.62 6.33 -3.83
CA LYS A 13 7.85 6.54 -4.62
C LYS A 13 8.67 5.27 -4.80
N VAL A 14 8.72 4.44 -3.76
CA VAL A 14 9.43 3.16 -3.78
C VAL A 14 8.80 2.21 -4.79
N SER A 15 7.47 2.18 -4.92
CA SER A 15 6.77 1.30 -5.86
C SER A 15 6.99 1.71 -7.31
N SER A 16 6.97 3.02 -7.65
CA SER A 16 7.28 3.48 -9.00
C SER A 16 8.70 3.09 -9.40
N VAL A 17 9.67 3.40 -8.53
CA VAL A 17 11.10 3.15 -8.80
C VAL A 17 11.39 1.64 -8.86
N LEU A 18 10.86 0.85 -7.93
CA LEU A 18 11.05 -0.60 -7.94
C LEU A 18 10.44 -1.24 -9.19
N SER A 19 9.20 -0.86 -9.54
CA SER A 19 8.54 -1.39 -10.74
C SER A 19 9.35 -1.05 -11.99
N ALA A 20 9.76 0.22 -12.12
CA ALA A 20 10.58 0.68 -13.24
C ALA A 20 11.87 -0.13 -13.38
N ARG A 21 12.65 -0.26 -12.28
CA ARG A 21 13.95 -0.95 -12.30
C ARG A 21 13.85 -2.45 -12.52
N LEU A 22 12.86 -3.09 -11.94
CA LEU A 22 12.66 -4.54 -12.10
C LEU A 22 12.19 -4.88 -13.52
N LEU A 23 11.25 -4.09 -14.06
CA LEU A 23 10.77 -4.27 -15.44
C LEU A 23 11.86 -3.96 -16.46
N GLU A 24 12.63 -2.90 -16.26
CA GLU A 24 13.80 -2.56 -17.08
C GLU A 24 14.82 -3.71 -17.09
N ALA A 25 15.20 -4.20 -15.92
CA ALA A 25 16.14 -5.32 -15.81
C ALA A 25 15.62 -6.60 -16.47
N ALA A 26 14.32 -6.91 -16.32
CA ALA A 26 13.72 -8.09 -16.93
C ALA A 26 13.63 -7.97 -18.46
N ALA A 27 13.26 -6.81 -18.99
CA ALA A 27 13.21 -6.55 -20.42
C ALA A 27 14.60 -6.63 -21.08
N LEU A 28 15.63 -6.08 -20.42
CA LEU A 28 17.03 -6.20 -20.87
C LEU A 28 17.49 -7.67 -20.93
N ARG A 29 17.10 -8.51 -19.97
CA ARG A 29 17.39 -9.95 -20.01
C ARG A 29 16.73 -10.67 -21.18
N GLN A 30 15.60 -10.19 -21.67
CA GLN A 30 14.91 -10.70 -22.87
C GLN A 30 15.47 -10.11 -24.18
N GLY A 31 16.51 -9.28 -24.10
CA GLY A 31 17.12 -8.63 -25.26
C GLY A 31 16.32 -7.45 -25.81
N TRP A 32 15.47 -6.83 -24.98
CA TRP A 32 14.69 -5.65 -25.36
C TRP A 32 15.46 -4.37 -25.02
N GLU A 33 15.31 -3.34 -25.83
CA GLU A 33 15.78 -1.99 -25.51
C GLU A 33 14.70 -1.26 -24.70
N THR A 34 15.08 -0.53 -23.67
CA THR A 34 14.14 0.11 -22.75
C THR A 34 14.38 1.60 -22.61
N SER A 35 13.31 2.39 -22.67
CA SER A 35 13.30 3.79 -22.23
C SER A 35 12.32 3.91 -21.07
N VAL A 36 12.73 4.56 -19.98
CA VAL A 36 11.97 4.55 -18.71
C VAL A 36 11.64 5.97 -18.27
N GLU A 37 10.38 6.19 -17.90
CA GLU A 37 9.91 7.39 -17.23
C GLU A 37 9.24 7.04 -15.89
N ILE A 38 9.60 7.82 -14.87
CA ILE A 38 9.06 7.71 -13.52
C ILE A 38 8.37 9.03 -13.20
N ILE A 39 7.04 9.02 -13.09
CA ILE A 39 6.24 10.21 -12.82
C ILE A 39 6.17 10.40 -11.30
N ASP A 40 6.83 11.44 -10.80
CA ASP A 40 6.79 11.90 -9.40
C ASP A 40 5.99 13.22 -9.33
N PRO A 41 4.94 13.34 -8.49
CA PRO A 41 4.16 14.56 -8.36
C PRO A 41 4.94 15.77 -7.83
N ASN A 42 6.12 15.55 -7.23
CA ASN A 42 6.96 16.61 -6.65
C ASN A 42 8.24 16.90 -7.45
N LYS A 43 8.58 16.10 -8.46
CA LYS A 43 9.73 16.31 -9.37
C LYS A 43 9.44 15.72 -10.74
N SER A 44 9.74 16.45 -11.79
CA SER A 44 9.82 15.87 -13.13
C SER A 44 11.13 15.09 -13.23
N ASP A 45 11.11 13.79 -13.00
CA ASP A 45 12.15 12.91 -13.55
C ASP A 45 12.02 12.87 -15.08
N GLN A 46 13.06 12.36 -15.73
CA GLN A 46 13.29 12.38 -17.17
C GLN A 46 12.05 11.84 -17.93
N GLN A 47 11.32 12.74 -18.58
CA GLN A 47 10.15 12.40 -19.38
C GLN A 47 10.61 11.71 -20.68
N LEU A 48 9.89 10.67 -21.12
CA LEU A 48 10.17 10.04 -22.42
C LEU A 48 10.11 11.08 -23.54
N SER A 49 11.13 11.10 -24.39
CA SER A 49 11.15 11.99 -25.55
C SER A 49 10.16 11.52 -26.63
N ALA A 50 9.74 12.42 -27.52
CA ALA A 50 8.88 12.04 -28.64
C ALA A 50 9.53 10.96 -29.54
N GLN A 51 10.87 10.98 -29.67
CA GLN A 51 11.62 9.98 -30.41
C GLN A 51 11.59 8.61 -29.73
N ASP A 52 11.69 8.57 -28.39
CA ASP A 52 11.59 7.31 -27.63
C ASP A 52 10.19 6.68 -27.77
N ILE A 53 9.14 7.51 -27.72
CA ILE A 53 7.76 7.05 -27.88
C ILE A 53 7.54 6.55 -29.31
N GLU A 54 8.02 7.27 -30.32
CA GLU A 54 7.91 6.88 -31.72
C GLU A 54 8.69 5.60 -32.03
N ALA A 55 9.86 5.41 -31.43
CA ALA A 55 10.67 4.20 -31.60
C ALA A 55 10.11 3.00 -30.81
N ALA A 56 9.29 3.21 -29.78
CA ALA A 56 8.73 2.13 -28.97
C ALA A 56 7.74 1.26 -29.76
N ASP A 57 7.97 -0.05 -29.73
CA ASP A 57 7.09 -1.10 -30.24
C ASP A 57 5.93 -1.38 -29.25
N LEU A 58 6.21 -1.19 -27.96
CA LEU A 58 5.29 -1.42 -26.84
C LEU A 58 5.48 -0.32 -25.79
N VAL A 59 4.36 0.21 -25.28
CA VAL A 59 4.29 1.13 -24.15
C VAL A 59 3.69 0.40 -22.96
N LEU A 60 4.42 0.36 -21.86
CA LEU A 60 4.02 -0.29 -20.62
C LEU A 60 3.79 0.76 -19.54
N VAL A 61 2.56 0.88 -19.06
CA VAL A 61 2.17 1.85 -18.04
C VAL A 61 1.85 1.13 -16.73
N VAL A 62 2.57 1.46 -15.66
CA VAL A 62 2.37 0.89 -14.34
C VAL A 62 2.05 1.99 -13.33
N ASN A 63 0.78 2.14 -12.97
CA ASN A 63 0.34 3.30 -12.20
C ASN A 63 -0.72 3.00 -11.14
N THR A 64 -0.79 3.89 -10.15
CA THR A 64 -1.85 3.92 -9.12
C THR A 64 -2.50 5.31 -9.04
N GLY A 65 -3.19 5.73 -10.09
CA GLY A 65 -3.79 7.07 -10.15
C GLY A 65 -4.00 7.54 -11.58
N PRO A 66 -4.53 8.75 -11.79
CA PRO A 66 -4.64 9.31 -13.14
C PRO A 66 -3.24 9.55 -13.73
N VAL A 67 -3.02 9.11 -14.97
CA VAL A 67 -1.83 9.39 -15.79
C VAL A 67 -2.30 9.84 -17.15
N ASP A 68 -1.71 10.90 -17.68
CA ASP A 68 -2.00 11.36 -19.03
C ASP A 68 -1.39 10.41 -20.07
N LEU A 69 -2.25 9.79 -20.87
CA LEU A 69 -1.87 8.84 -21.91
C LEU A 69 -2.00 9.41 -23.33
N SER A 70 -2.38 10.68 -23.47
CA SER A 70 -2.61 11.35 -24.76
C SER A 70 -1.41 11.25 -25.71
N ARG A 71 -0.19 11.29 -25.16
CA ARG A 71 1.07 11.15 -25.91
C ARG A 71 1.37 9.75 -26.46
N PHE A 72 0.62 8.73 -26.05
CA PHE A 72 0.81 7.34 -26.48
C PHE A 72 -0.25 6.88 -27.49
N VAL A 73 -1.06 7.79 -28.01
CA VAL A 73 -2.05 7.49 -29.05
C VAL A 73 -1.38 6.86 -30.27
N GLY A 74 -1.98 5.78 -30.77
CA GLY A 74 -1.48 4.99 -31.89
C GLY A 74 -0.43 3.94 -31.50
N LYS A 75 0.02 3.90 -30.24
CA LYS A 75 1.00 2.91 -29.76
C LYS A 75 0.33 1.70 -29.14
N ARG A 76 0.97 0.53 -29.26
CA ARG A 76 0.57 -0.66 -28.52
C ARG A 76 0.84 -0.40 -27.05
N LEU A 77 -0.21 -0.34 -26.24
CA LEU A 77 -0.14 0.04 -24.85
C LEU A 77 -0.74 -1.06 -23.97
N PHE A 78 -0.04 -1.39 -22.90
CA PHE A 78 -0.53 -2.22 -21.81
C PHE A 78 -0.42 -1.45 -20.50
N GLN A 79 -1.51 -1.43 -19.72
CA GLN A 79 -1.57 -0.69 -18.46
C GLN A 79 -2.05 -1.60 -17.33
N ASP A 80 -1.33 -1.58 -16.20
CA ASP A 80 -1.71 -2.36 -15.01
C ASP A 80 -1.10 -1.75 -13.73
N SER A 81 -1.30 -2.41 -12.59
CA SER A 81 -0.84 -1.97 -11.27
C SER A 81 0.58 -2.42 -10.94
N PRO A 82 1.29 -1.68 -10.06
CA PRO A 82 2.58 -2.10 -9.50
C PRO A 82 2.51 -3.45 -8.79
N ALA A 83 1.41 -3.75 -8.10
CA ALA A 83 1.24 -5.01 -7.38
C ALA A 83 1.37 -6.22 -8.33
N HIS A 84 0.71 -6.16 -9.49
CA HIS A 84 0.82 -7.21 -10.51
C HIS A 84 2.20 -7.24 -11.16
N ALA A 85 2.80 -6.09 -11.44
CA ALA A 85 4.13 -6.00 -12.02
C ALA A 85 5.21 -6.58 -11.10
N LEU A 86 5.11 -6.35 -9.79
CA LEU A 86 6.09 -6.77 -8.79
C LEU A 86 5.91 -8.23 -8.34
N GLN A 87 4.71 -8.80 -8.50
CA GLN A 87 4.44 -10.19 -8.11
C GLN A 87 5.10 -11.20 -9.05
N ASP A 88 5.08 -10.94 -10.36
CA ASP A 88 5.69 -11.79 -11.39
C ASP A 88 6.14 -10.93 -12.58
N VAL A 89 7.38 -10.44 -12.51
CA VAL A 89 7.93 -9.46 -13.46
C VAL A 89 8.03 -10.05 -14.88
N ASP A 90 8.54 -11.28 -15.00
CA ASP A 90 8.76 -11.91 -16.30
C ASP A 90 7.42 -12.34 -16.94
N GLY A 91 6.49 -12.90 -16.16
CA GLY A 91 5.13 -13.19 -16.63
C GLY A 91 4.35 -11.93 -16.99
N PHE A 92 4.57 -10.84 -16.26
CA PHE A 92 3.95 -9.54 -16.55
C PHE A 92 4.37 -8.99 -17.91
N LEU A 93 5.66 -9.06 -18.27
CA LEU A 93 6.14 -8.63 -19.60
C LEU A 93 5.55 -9.47 -20.74
N GLN A 94 5.43 -10.80 -20.53
CA GLN A 94 4.81 -11.68 -21.52
C GLN A 94 3.32 -11.38 -21.71
N ARG A 95 2.60 -11.10 -20.62
CA ARG A 95 1.19 -10.65 -20.72
C ARG A 95 1.10 -9.31 -21.43
N ALA A 96 1.98 -8.36 -21.10
CA ALA A 96 1.99 -7.05 -21.74
C ALA A 96 2.19 -7.17 -23.25
N GLU A 97 3.11 -8.02 -23.72
CA GLU A 97 3.32 -8.25 -25.15
C GLU A 97 2.09 -8.86 -25.85
N ARG A 98 1.41 -9.81 -25.20
CA ARG A 98 0.25 -10.50 -25.76
C ARG A 98 -1.03 -9.65 -25.76
N GLU A 99 -1.24 -8.89 -24.68
CA GLU A 99 -2.51 -8.22 -24.40
C GLU A 99 -2.47 -6.71 -24.71
N ALA A 100 -1.30 -6.15 -25.04
CA ALA A 100 -1.20 -4.76 -25.47
C ALA A 100 -2.05 -4.46 -26.70
N GLN A 101 -2.89 -3.43 -26.58
CA GLN A 101 -3.78 -2.96 -27.64
C GLN A 101 -3.33 -1.59 -28.13
N VAL A 102 -3.65 -1.25 -29.38
CA VAL A 102 -3.37 0.09 -29.89
C VAL A 102 -4.21 1.10 -29.12
N HIS A 103 -3.55 2.03 -28.43
CA HIS A 103 -4.21 3.08 -27.69
C HIS A 103 -4.85 4.06 -28.68
N ALA A 104 -6.17 4.03 -28.83
CA ALA A 104 -6.88 5.02 -29.61
C ALA A 104 -6.90 6.35 -28.83
N ALA A 105 -6.89 7.48 -29.56
CA ALA A 105 -7.23 8.77 -28.97
C ALA A 105 -8.66 8.68 -28.44
N SER A 106 -8.81 8.46 -27.13
CA SER A 106 -10.04 8.85 -26.47
C SER A 106 -10.04 10.37 -26.49
N GLU A 107 -11.04 10.96 -27.12
CA GLU A 107 -11.35 12.38 -26.96
C GLU A 107 -11.26 12.72 -25.48
N ALA A 108 -10.65 13.88 -25.21
CA ALA A 108 -10.51 14.44 -23.87
C ALA A 108 -11.77 14.17 -23.06
N VAL A 109 -11.60 13.53 -21.89
CA VAL A 109 -12.64 13.41 -20.88
C VAL A 109 -12.93 14.82 -20.37
N THR A 110 -13.73 15.55 -21.13
CA THR A 110 -14.74 16.42 -20.53
C THR A 110 -15.61 15.48 -19.71
N PRO A 111 -15.93 15.77 -18.44
CA PRO A 111 -16.79 14.90 -17.65
C PRO A 111 -18.17 14.84 -18.31
N GLN A 112 -18.37 13.87 -19.20
CA GLN A 112 -19.68 13.49 -19.67
C GLN A 112 -20.32 12.71 -18.54
N ALA A 113 -21.30 13.36 -17.92
CA ALA A 113 -22.34 12.70 -17.18
C ALA A 113 -22.89 11.57 -18.05
N THR A 114 -22.52 10.34 -17.72
CA THR A 114 -23.33 9.19 -18.09
C THR A 114 -24.58 9.26 -17.22
N ASP A 115 -25.67 9.70 -17.84
CA ASP A 115 -27.02 9.36 -17.42
C ASP A 115 -27.15 7.83 -17.39
N SER A 116 -26.76 7.24 -16.26
CA SER A 116 -27.24 5.95 -15.80
C SER A 116 -27.81 6.21 -14.41
N SER A 117 -29.13 6.27 -14.34
CA SER A 117 -29.92 6.40 -13.12
C SER A 117 -29.83 5.15 -12.24
N GLY A 118 -28.63 4.88 -11.73
CA GLY A 118 -28.37 3.98 -10.61
C GLY A 118 -27.28 4.63 -9.78
N ALA A 119 -27.64 5.15 -8.60
CA ALA A 119 -26.70 5.84 -7.73
C ALA A 119 -25.49 4.96 -7.43
N GLN A 120 -24.30 5.43 -7.81
CA GLN A 120 -23.04 4.77 -7.51
C GLN A 120 -22.88 4.71 -5.98
N PRO A 121 -22.72 3.52 -5.36
CA PRO A 121 -22.52 3.44 -3.92
C PRO A 121 -21.28 4.20 -3.48
N ARG A 122 -21.44 5.05 -2.46
CA ARG A 122 -20.38 5.88 -1.87
C ARG A 122 -19.95 5.29 -0.54
N ILE A 123 -18.68 4.92 -0.46
CA ILE A 123 -18.08 4.27 0.70
C ILE A 123 -16.94 5.15 1.20
N VAL A 124 -16.85 5.33 2.51
CA VAL A 124 -15.62 5.82 3.15
C VAL A 124 -15.03 4.70 3.99
N ALA A 125 -13.71 4.58 4.02
CA ALA A 125 -13.04 3.54 4.78
C ALA A 125 -11.92 4.08 5.66
N ILE A 126 -11.71 3.44 6.81
CA ILE A 126 -10.49 3.56 7.60
C ILE A 126 -9.79 2.21 7.60
N THR A 127 -8.50 2.24 7.30
CA THR A 127 -7.61 1.08 7.49
C THR A 127 -6.65 1.36 8.64
N ALA A 128 -6.50 0.41 9.57
CA ALA A 128 -5.63 0.63 10.72
C ALA A 128 -5.03 -0.66 11.30
N CYS A 129 -3.71 -0.73 11.44
CA CYS A 129 -2.96 -1.87 11.99
C CYS A 129 -1.96 -1.35 13.02
N PRO A 130 -1.71 -2.04 14.16
CA PRO A 130 -0.89 -1.50 15.26
C PRO A 130 0.56 -1.15 14.84
N THR A 131 1.14 -1.91 13.92
CA THR A 131 2.49 -1.63 13.39
C THR A 131 2.47 -0.57 12.30
N GLY A 132 1.35 -0.41 11.61
CA GLY A 132 1.06 0.67 10.68
C GLY A 132 1.94 0.78 9.43
N VAL A 133 2.76 -0.24 9.14
CA VAL A 133 3.76 -0.20 8.05
C VAL A 133 3.37 -0.98 6.81
N ALA A 134 2.67 -2.11 6.95
CA ALA A 134 2.33 -2.98 5.81
C ALA A 134 0.82 -3.16 5.65
N HIS A 135 0.16 -3.86 6.58
CA HIS A 135 -1.25 -4.22 6.43
C HIS A 135 -2.19 -3.03 6.30
N THR A 136 -1.90 -1.89 6.96
CA THR A 136 -2.68 -0.66 6.78
C THR A 136 -2.71 -0.22 5.31
N PHE A 137 -1.54 -0.08 4.69
CA PHE A 137 -1.43 0.40 3.31
C PHE A 137 -1.87 -0.65 2.29
N MET A 138 -1.50 -1.91 2.51
CA MET A 138 -1.88 -3.01 1.62
C MET A 138 -3.41 -3.21 1.61
N ALA A 139 -4.06 -3.16 2.79
CA ALA A 139 -5.51 -3.28 2.85
C ALA A 139 -6.19 -2.11 2.14
N ALA A 140 -5.69 -0.88 2.33
CA ALA A 140 -6.21 0.32 1.67
C ALA A 140 -6.12 0.24 0.14
N GLU A 141 -4.97 -0.21 -0.38
CA GLU A 141 -4.78 -0.39 -1.81
C GLU A 141 -5.71 -1.47 -2.37
N ALA A 142 -5.81 -2.61 -1.68
CA ALA A 142 -6.65 -3.72 -2.12
C ALA A 142 -8.13 -3.35 -2.19
N ILE A 143 -8.66 -2.62 -1.20
CA ILE A 143 -10.05 -2.13 -1.23
C ILE A 143 -10.25 -1.02 -2.28
N GLN A 144 -9.29 -0.15 -2.51
CA GLN A 144 -9.36 0.87 -3.58
C GLN A 144 -9.43 0.23 -4.96
N GLN A 145 -8.64 -0.81 -5.21
CA GLN A 145 -8.69 -1.55 -6.47
C GLN A 145 -10.02 -2.30 -6.62
N ALA A 146 -10.50 -2.94 -5.56
CA ALA A 146 -11.79 -3.62 -5.56
C ALA A 146 -12.96 -2.65 -5.82
N ALA A 147 -12.94 -1.46 -5.22
CA ALA A 147 -13.95 -0.44 -5.45
C ALA A 147 -13.95 0.04 -6.91
N LYS A 148 -12.78 0.26 -7.51
CA LYS A 148 -12.67 0.58 -8.94
C LYS A 148 -13.28 -0.50 -9.83
N ARG A 149 -12.99 -1.78 -9.55
CA ARG A 149 -13.56 -2.93 -10.30
C ARG A 149 -15.08 -3.04 -10.16
N LEU A 150 -15.61 -2.70 -8.99
CA LEU A 150 -17.05 -2.72 -8.69
C LEU A 150 -17.76 -1.41 -9.08
N ASN A 151 -17.01 -0.44 -9.62
CA ASN A 151 -17.48 0.92 -9.89
C ASN A 151 -18.13 1.56 -8.65
N TYR A 152 -17.47 1.51 -7.49
CA TYR A 152 -17.88 2.22 -6.27
C TYR A 152 -17.03 3.46 -6.06
N ASP A 153 -17.63 4.52 -5.52
CA ASP A 153 -16.89 5.70 -5.06
C ASP A 153 -16.34 5.39 -3.66
N LEU A 154 -15.00 5.32 -3.52
CA LEU A 154 -14.34 4.94 -2.28
C LEU A 154 -13.25 5.94 -1.91
N GLN A 155 -13.36 6.53 -0.71
CA GLN A 155 -12.27 7.26 -0.06
C GLN A 155 -11.71 6.46 1.11
N VAL A 156 -10.39 6.40 1.25
CA VAL A 156 -9.73 5.63 2.30
C VAL A 156 -8.77 6.50 3.11
N GLU A 157 -8.99 6.56 4.41
CA GLU A 157 -8.05 7.10 5.39
C GLU A 157 -7.21 5.95 5.97
N THR A 158 -5.89 6.12 6.00
CA THR A 158 -4.98 5.13 6.58
C THR A 158 -4.48 5.63 7.92
N GLN A 159 -4.59 4.84 8.97
CA GLN A 159 -4.09 5.15 10.31
C GLN A 159 -3.02 4.12 10.71
N GLY A 160 -1.77 4.58 10.88
CA GLY A 160 -0.65 3.73 11.25
C GLY A 160 0.31 4.40 12.23
N SER A 161 1.47 3.79 12.43
CA SER A 161 2.56 4.32 13.28
C SER A 161 3.10 5.68 12.79
N VAL A 162 2.92 5.97 11.51
CA VAL A 162 3.28 7.24 10.87
C VAL A 162 2.17 8.30 10.92
N GLY A 163 1.07 8.03 11.65
CA GLY A 163 -0.10 8.90 11.75
C GLY A 163 -1.17 8.64 10.69
N ALA A 164 -2.20 9.49 10.67
CA ALA A 164 -3.27 9.44 9.68
C ALA A 164 -2.82 10.04 8.34
N ARG A 165 -3.12 9.37 7.23
CA ARG A 165 -2.95 9.93 5.88
C ARG A 165 -4.28 9.89 5.13
N ASN A 166 -4.46 10.87 4.24
CA ASN A 166 -5.68 11.09 3.48
C ASN A 166 -6.92 11.16 4.39
N PRO A 167 -6.93 12.08 5.38
CA PRO A 167 -8.05 12.18 6.32
C PRO A 167 -9.36 12.42 5.58
N LEU A 168 -10.41 11.70 5.99
CA LEU A 168 -11.73 11.82 5.38
C LEU A 168 -12.30 13.22 5.65
N SER A 169 -12.76 13.88 4.58
CA SER A 169 -13.45 15.17 4.71
C SER A 169 -14.84 14.97 5.30
N ALA A 170 -15.33 15.95 6.07
CA ALA A 170 -16.69 15.91 6.63
C ALA A 170 -17.76 15.74 5.53
N LYS A 171 -17.55 16.34 4.36
CA LYS A 171 -18.41 16.17 3.19
C LYS A 171 -18.44 14.72 2.69
N ALA A 172 -17.28 14.08 2.56
CA ALA A 172 -17.21 12.69 2.13
C ALA A 172 -17.91 11.74 3.12
N ILE A 173 -17.77 12.01 4.42
CA ILE A 173 -18.47 11.24 5.46
C ILE A 173 -19.99 11.45 5.36
N ALA A 174 -20.43 12.71 5.23
CA ALA A 174 -21.85 13.05 5.10
C ALA A 174 -22.50 12.45 3.84
N GLU A 175 -21.75 12.33 2.75
CA GLU A 175 -22.22 11.77 1.48
C GLU A 175 -22.08 10.24 1.38
N ALA A 176 -21.40 9.60 2.34
CA ALA A 176 -21.21 8.15 2.33
C ALA A 176 -22.48 7.39 2.71
N ASP A 177 -22.73 6.29 1.98
CA ASP A 177 -23.78 5.31 2.25
C ASP A 177 -23.38 4.37 3.41
N VAL A 178 -22.08 4.05 3.51
CA VAL A 178 -21.51 3.24 4.57
C VAL A 178 -20.05 3.62 4.87
N VAL A 179 -19.66 3.44 6.13
CA VAL A 179 -18.30 3.55 6.64
C VAL A 179 -17.73 2.14 6.85
N LEU A 180 -16.65 1.80 6.15
CA LEU A 180 -15.90 0.57 6.33
C LEU A 180 -14.73 0.80 7.29
N LEU A 181 -14.75 0.17 8.46
CA LEU A 181 -13.64 0.17 9.40
C LEU A 181 -12.88 -1.15 9.28
N ALA A 182 -11.82 -1.16 8.47
CA ALA A 182 -10.89 -2.26 8.31
C ALA A 182 -9.72 -2.09 9.28
N ALA A 183 -9.92 -2.42 10.55
CA ALA A 183 -8.98 -2.09 11.62
C ALA A 183 -8.69 -3.24 12.58
N ASP A 184 -7.42 -3.40 12.96
CA ASP A 184 -6.95 -4.28 14.04
C ASP A 184 -6.65 -3.49 15.33
N ILE A 185 -6.95 -2.18 15.32
CA ILE A 185 -6.91 -1.29 16.47
C ILE A 185 -8.24 -0.55 16.60
N GLU A 186 -8.47 0.05 17.76
CA GLU A 186 -9.62 0.90 17.99
C GLU A 186 -9.44 2.22 17.23
N VAL A 187 -10.52 2.64 16.58
CA VAL A 187 -10.58 3.84 15.73
C VAL A 187 -11.70 4.70 16.27
N ASN A 188 -11.43 6.00 16.45
CA ASN A 188 -12.45 6.95 16.89
C ASN A 188 -13.57 7.05 15.85
N THR A 189 -14.82 6.80 16.28
CA THR A 189 -15.99 6.80 15.41
C THR A 189 -16.94 7.97 15.60
N ASP A 190 -16.60 8.94 16.46
CA ASP A 190 -17.45 10.10 16.77
C ASP A 190 -17.86 10.86 15.51
N ARG A 191 -16.94 10.98 14.54
CA ARG A 191 -17.18 11.64 13.24
C ARG A 191 -18.14 10.89 12.31
N PHE A 192 -18.46 9.63 12.62
CA PHE A 192 -19.36 8.75 11.85
C PHE A 192 -20.70 8.53 12.54
N ALA A 193 -21.03 9.31 13.58
CA ALA A 193 -22.30 9.21 14.28
C ALA A 193 -23.50 9.25 13.31
N GLY A 194 -24.41 8.28 13.44
CA GLY A 194 -25.59 8.14 12.58
C GLY A 194 -25.33 7.53 11.20
N LYS A 195 -24.09 7.16 10.86
CA LYS A 195 -23.77 6.43 9.63
C LYS A 195 -23.79 4.92 9.84
N LYS A 196 -24.07 4.18 8.77
CA LYS A 196 -23.89 2.73 8.75
C LYS A 196 -22.39 2.43 8.84
N ILE A 197 -22.00 1.58 9.78
CA ILE A 197 -20.62 1.17 9.99
C ILE A 197 -20.52 -0.34 9.80
N TYR A 198 -19.51 -0.78 9.07
CA TYR A 198 -19.14 -2.18 8.95
C TYR A 198 -17.69 -2.36 9.41
N ARG A 199 -17.46 -3.31 10.33
CA ARG A 199 -16.14 -3.54 10.94
C ARG A 199 -15.55 -4.87 10.47
N CYS A 200 -14.27 -4.87 10.12
CA CYS A 200 -13.49 -6.09 9.85
C CYS A 200 -12.00 -5.85 10.15
N GLY A 201 -11.20 -6.93 10.22
CA GLY A 201 -9.75 -6.81 10.37
C GLY A 201 -9.05 -6.43 9.07
N THR A 202 -7.86 -5.82 9.15
CA THR A 202 -7.10 -5.39 7.96
C THR A 202 -6.76 -6.57 7.04
N GLY A 203 -6.45 -7.73 7.62
CA GLY A 203 -6.15 -8.95 6.86
C GLY A 203 -7.36 -9.48 6.06
N ILE A 204 -8.58 -9.27 6.54
CA ILE A 204 -9.81 -9.65 5.81
C ILE A 204 -10.00 -8.68 4.64
N ALA A 205 -9.92 -7.38 4.90
CA ALA A 205 -10.02 -6.35 3.86
C ALA A 205 -8.95 -6.51 2.76
N LEU A 206 -7.76 -6.98 3.11
CA LEU A 206 -6.69 -7.29 2.14
C LEU A 206 -6.99 -8.53 1.29
N LYS A 207 -7.42 -9.64 1.91
CA LYS A 207 -7.61 -10.93 1.20
C LYS A 207 -8.94 -11.04 0.48
N GLN A 208 -9.96 -10.32 0.95
CA GLN A 208 -11.36 -10.47 0.52
C GLN A 208 -11.99 -9.12 0.16
N SER A 209 -11.22 -8.20 -0.44
CA SER A 209 -11.59 -6.79 -0.63
C SER A 209 -12.95 -6.56 -1.28
N GLU A 210 -13.27 -7.27 -2.36
CA GLU A 210 -14.57 -7.14 -3.04
C GLU A 210 -15.73 -7.63 -2.17
N ALA A 211 -15.54 -8.75 -1.48
CA ALA A 211 -16.56 -9.28 -0.58
C ALA A 211 -16.76 -8.34 0.62
N THR A 212 -15.68 -7.77 1.15
CA THR A 212 -15.74 -6.78 2.24
C THR A 212 -16.52 -5.54 1.83
N LEU A 213 -16.32 -5.00 0.63
CA LEU A 213 -17.08 -3.84 0.14
C LEU A 213 -18.56 -4.15 -0.04
N LYS A 214 -18.89 -5.30 -0.63
CA LYS A 214 -20.28 -5.76 -0.80
C LYS A 214 -20.97 -5.97 0.56
N LYS A 215 -20.28 -6.60 1.50
CA LYS A 215 -20.77 -6.81 2.87
C LYS A 215 -20.96 -5.49 3.60
N ALA A 216 -20.04 -4.53 3.44
CA ALA A 216 -20.22 -3.22 4.05
C ALA A 216 -21.54 -2.58 3.61
N LEU A 217 -21.82 -2.56 2.31
CA LEU A 217 -23.07 -2.00 1.78
C LEU A 217 -24.33 -2.74 2.27
N ALA A 218 -24.26 -4.08 2.37
CA ALA A 218 -25.41 -4.91 2.73
C ALA A 218 -25.66 -4.99 4.25
N GLU A 219 -24.59 -5.09 5.04
CA GLU A 219 -24.61 -5.45 6.47
C GLU A 219 -24.22 -4.29 7.38
N GLY A 220 -23.87 -3.11 6.85
CA GLY A 220 -23.53 -1.94 7.65
C GLY A 220 -24.68 -1.52 8.57
N GLN A 221 -24.39 -1.38 9.87
CA GLN A 221 -25.38 -1.02 10.88
C GLN A 221 -25.07 0.35 11.46
N VAL A 222 -26.11 1.13 11.77
CA VAL A 222 -25.92 2.39 12.49
C VAL A 222 -25.58 2.03 13.93
N GLU A 223 -24.42 2.47 14.40
CA GLU A 223 -24.10 2.39 15.82
C GLU A 223 -25.01 3.39 16.57
N SER A 224 -26.05 2.88 17.24
CA SER A 224 -26.85 3.64 18.20
C SER A 224 -26.26 3.47 19.60
N ASP A 225 -26.31 4.53 20.42
CA ASP A 225 -25.74 4.59 21.78
C ASP A 225 -26.27 3.50 22.74
N GLU A 226 -27.32 2.76 22.37
CA GLU A 226 -27.86 1.62 23.12
C GLU A 226 -27.24 0.26 22.72
N ALA A 227 -26.56 0.17 21.57
CA ALA A 227 -25.94 -1.05 21.07
C ALA A 227 -24.48 -1.25 21.52
N ALA A 228 -23.90 -0.30 22.27
CA ALA A 228 -22.61 -0.46 22.93
C ALA A 228 -22.61 -1.56 24.02
N ALA A 229 -23.78 -2.09 24.40
CA ALA A 229 -23.95 -3.07 25.48
C ALA A 229 -24.22 -4.51 25.04
N GLN A 230 -24.29 -4.83 23.73
CA GLN A 230 -24.54 -6.20 23.26
C GLN A 230 -23.56 -6.64 22.18
N SER A 231 -22.29 -6.72 22.57
CA SER A 231 -21.34 -7.70 22.07
C SER A 231 -20.59 -8.24 23.28
N PRO A 232 -20.28 -9.54 23.38
CA PRO A 232 -19.65 -10.09 24.57
C PRO A 232 -18.28 -9.43 24.74
N ALA A 233 -18.22 -8.50 25.69
CA ALA A 233 -17.03 -7.78 26.07
C ALA A 233 -16.00 -8.77 26.61
N ARG A 234 -15.10 -9.24 25.75
CA ARG A 234 -13.80 -9.76 26.16
C ARG A 234 -12.82 -8.58 26.27
N GLN A 235 -13.20 -7.56 27.06
CA GLN A 235 -12.58 -6.24 26.96
C GLN A 235 -11.55 -5.91 28.05
N GLU A 236 -11.44 -6.66 29.15
CA GLU A 236 -10.44 -6.29 30.18
C GLU A 236 -9.02 -6.84 29.95
N LYS A 237 -8.86 -7.96 29.24
CA LYS A 237 -7.52 -8.54 29.00
C LYS A 237 -6.85 -8.01 27.74
N ALA A 238 -7.62 -7.47 26.79
CA ALA A 238 -7.10 -7.00 25.51
C ALA A 238 -6.29 -5.70 25.66
N GLY A 239 -6.69 -4.77 26.53
CA GLY A 239 -6.00 -3.49 26.73
C GLY A 239 -4.59 -3.66 27.30
N VAL A 240 -4.47 -4.33 28.45
CA VAL A 240 -3.16 -4.58 29.08
C VAL A 240 -2.26 -5.44 28.20
N TYR A 241 -2.81 -6.52 27.61
CA TYR A 241 -2.06 -7.36 26.68
C TYR A 241 -1.60 -6.58 25.43
N LYS A 242 -2.41 -5.65 24.93
CA LYS A 242 -2.06 -4.77 23.81
C LYS A 242 -0.95 -3.79 24.21
N HIS A 243 -0.99 -3.18 25.39
CA HIS A 243 0.09 -2.33 25.89
C HIS A 243 1.39 -3.10 26.06
N LEU A 244 1.32 -4.31 26.61
CA LEU A 244 2.47 -5.22 26.73
C LEU A 244 3.02 -5.61 25.35
N LEU A 245 2.16 -5.99 24.40
CA LEU A 245 2.56 -6.34 23.03
C LEU A 245 3.18 -5.16 22.28
N THR A 246 2.65 -3.95 22.46
CA THR A 246 3.24 -2.73 21.86
C THR A 246 4.61 -2.42 22.46
N GLY A 247 4.78 -2.56 23.78
CA GLY A 247 6.07 -2.38 24.45
C GLY A 247 7.11 -3.38 23.95
N VAL A 248 6.74 -4.67 23.88
CA VAL A 248 7.61 -5.73 23.34
C VAL A 248 7.97 -5.46 21.87
N SER A 249 7.02 -4.97 21.05
CA SER A 249 7.27 -4.65 19.64
C SER A 249 8.30 -3.53 19.46
N PHE A 250 8.29 -2.51 20.33
CA PHE A 250 9.30 -1.44 20.33
C PHE A 250 10.66 -1.91 20.87
N MET A 251 10.70 -2.90 21.76
CA MET A 251 11.92 -3.50 22.28
C MET A 251 12.58 -4.50 21.33
N LEU A 252 11.78 -5.17 20.49
CA LEU A 252 12.24 -6.27 19.63
C LEU A 252 13.42 -5.89 18.70
N PRO A 253 13.43 -4.71 18.03
CA PRO A 253 14.60 -4.29 17.25
C PRO A 253 15.88 -4.17 18.08
N MET A 254 15.79 -3.70 19.33
CA MET A 254 16.94 -3.57 20.23
C MET A 254 17.43 -4.94 20.72
N VAL A 255 16.51 -5.85 21.07
CA VAL A 255 16.84 -7.25 21.45
C VAL A 255 17.55 -7.96 20.30
N VAL A 256 17.01 -7.86 19.07
CA VAL A 256 17.58 -8.53 17.90
C VAL A 256 18.95 -7.95 17.54
N ALA A 257 19.09 -6.63 17.53
CA ALA A 257 20.37 -5.97 17.28
C ALA A 257 21.41 -6.32 18.36
N GLY A 258 21.02 -6.28 19.64
CA GLY A 258 21.89 -6.62 20.76
C GLY A 258 22.37 -8.07 20.71
N GLY A 259 21.45 -9.01 20.48
CA GLY A 259 21.78 -10.44 20.34
C GLY A 259 22.71 -10.72 19.17
N LEU A 260 22.51 -10.04 18.03
CA LEU A 260 23.40 -10.18 16.87
C LEU A 260 24.81 -9.66 17.17
N LEU A 261 24.95 -8.55 17.89
CA LEU A 261 26.25 -8.00 18.27
C LEU A 261 27.02 -8.92 19.24
N ILE A 262 26.32 -9.54 20.21
CA ILE A 262 26.90 -10.55 21.09
C ILE A 262 27.36 -11.78 20.30
N ALA A 263 26.53 -12.24 19.35
CA ALA A 263 26.89 -13.37 18.50
C ALA A 263 28.15 -13.06 17.66
N LEU A 264 28.26 -11.85 17.11
CA LEU A 264 29.44 -11.40 16.39
C LEU A 264 30.68 -11.27 17.29
N SER A 265 30.52 -10.91 18.57
CA SER A 265 31.62 -10.93 19.54
C SER A 265 32.21 -12.33 19.70
N PHE A 266 31.36 -13.36 19.77
CA PHE A 266 31.81 -14.75 19.95
C PHE A 266 32.47 -15.38 18.73
N VAL A 267 32.32 -14.80 17.53
CA VAL A 267 33.06 -15.24 16.33
C VAL A 267 34.57 -15.11 16.53
N PHE A 268 35.02 -14.13 17.33
CA PHE A 268 36.44 -13.93 17.67
C PHE A 268 36.93 -14.84 18.80
N GLY A 269 36.06 -15.70 19.35
CA GLY A 269 36.33 -16.60 20.46
C GLY A 269 35.45 -16.30 21.67
N ILE A 270 34.99 -17.36 22.35
CA ILE A 270 34.03 -17.26 23.47
C ILE A 270 34.53 -16.44 24.67
N THR A 271 35.83 -16.16 24.76
CA THR A 271 36.43 -15.32 25.82
C THR A 271 37.10 -14.07 25.28
N ALA A 272 37.09 -13.82 23.96
CA ALA A 272 37.80 -12.70 23.34
C ALA A 272 37.30 -11.33 23.82
N PHE A 273 36.05 -11.25 24.25
CA PHE A 273 35.47 -10.04 24.84
C PHE A 273 36.12 -9.60 26.18
N LYS A 274 36.91 -10.47 26.82
CA LYS A 274 37.58 -10.15 28.10
C LYS A 274 38.77 -9.21 27.93
N GLU A 275 39.34 -9.14 26.73
CA GLU A 275 40.44 -8.23 26.41
C GLU A 275 39.88 -6.86 26.03
N GLN A 276 39.98 -5.90 26.95
CA GLN A 276 39.46 -4.55 26.74
C GLN A 276 40.19 -3.83 25.61
N GLY A 277 39.45 -3.03 24.83
CA GLY A 277 39.96 -2.32 23.65
C GLY A 277 39.89 -3.12 22.34
N THR A 278 39.50 -4.39 22.38
CA THR A 278 39.28 -5.21 21.19
C THR A 278 37.89 -4.98 20.58
N LEU A 279 37.74 -5.28 19.27
CA LEU A 279 36.44 -5.25 18.60
C LEU A 279 35.43 -6.21 19.27
N ALA A 280 35.89 -7.38 19.73
CA ALA A 280 35.04 -8.34 20.44
C ALA A 280 34.50 -7.76 21.75
N ALA A 281 35.32 -7.02 22.51
CA ALA A 281 34.89 -6.35 23.73
C ALA A 281 33.89 -5.22 23.43
N ALA A 282 34.13 -4.41 22.39
CA ALA A 282 33.20 -3.36 21.97
C ALA A 282 31.84 -3.93 21.52
N LEU A 283 31.83 -4.99 20.71
CA LEU A 283 30.60 -5.66 20.27
C LEU A 283 29.82 -6.26 21.45
N MET A 284 30.52 -6.86 22.43
CA MET A 284 29.91 -7.39 23.65
C MET A 284 29.34 -6.28 24.53
N GLN A 285 30.06 -5.16 24.68
CA GLN A 285 29.62 -4.02 25.48
C GLN A 285 28.38 -3.36 24.86
N ILE A 286 28.39 -3.12 23.55
CA ILE A 286 27.23 -2.51 22.87
C ILE A 286 26.04 -3.47 22.88
N GLY A 287 26.26 -4.75 22.55
CA GLY A 287 25.19 -5.74 22.53
C GLY A 287 24.63 -6.06 23.91
N GLY A 288 25.49 -6.35 24.88
CA GLY A 288 25.12 -6.80 26.22
C GLY A 288 24.81 -5.68 27.22
N GLU A 289 25.66 -4.65 27.31
CA GLU A 289 25.50 -3.60 28.32
C GLU A 289 24.70 -2.40 27.84
N ALA A 290 24.70 -2.08 26.55
CA ALA A 290 23.91 -0.97 26.02
C ALA A 290 22.55 -1.43 25.51
N ALA A 291 22.47 -2.44 24.64
CA ALA A 291 21.18 -2.84 24.08
C ALA A 291 20.29 -3.57 25.11
N PHE A 292 20.78 -4.54 25.87
CA PHE A 292 19.94 -5.30 26.83
C PHE A 292 19.68 -4.60 28.17
N LYS A 293 20.47 -3.59 28.55
CA LYS A 293 20.30 -2.90 29.84
C LYS A 293 19.22 -1.82 29.82
N ILE A 294 18.85 -1.35 28.64
CA ILE A 294 17.86 -0.29 28.42
C ILE A 294 16.46 -0.88 28.13
N ILE A 295 16.38 -2.21 28.01
CA ILE A 295 15.17 -3.01 27.78
C ILE A 295 14.70 -3.57 29.12
#